data_AF-A0A3N5IN16-F1
#
_entry.id   AF-A0A3N5IN16-F1
#
_cell.length_a   1.000
_cell.length_b   1.000
_cell.length_c   1.000
_cell.angle_alpha   90.00
_cell.angle_beta   90.00
_cell.angle_gamma   90.00
#
_symmetry.space_group_name_H-M   'P 1'
#
loop_
_entity.id
_entity.type
_entity.pdbx_description
1 polymer ?
#
loop_
_entity_poly.entity_id
_entity_poly.type
_entity_poly.pdbx_seq_one_letter_code
_entity_poly.pdbx_strand_id
1 'polypeptide(L)'
;MTRQDIEKEVRDIFLRAFEVENPEMDVNLREAYGFDSIDAIELLLEIEKFLGSELTQDEKKKAMDIRTMKQIIDYIEMLARKRGLAVE
;
A
#
# COMPACT_ATOMS: atom_id res chain seq x y z
N MET A 1 6.51 11.32 7.99
CA MET A 1 6.02 9.94 8.03
C MET A 1 7.20 9.00 8.07
N THR A 2 7.24 8.09 9.04
CA THR A 2 8.28 7.05 9.12
C THR A 2 7.76 5.75 8.54
N ARG A 3 8.65 4.81 8.19
CA ARG A 3 8.27 3.49 7.69
C ARG A 3 7.29 2.75 8.59
N GLN A 4 7.46 2.88 9.91
CA GLN A 4 6.56 2.27 10.89
C GLN A 4 5.14 2.85 10.82
N ASP A 5 5.01 4.14 10.55
CA ASP A 5 3.73 4.82 10.41
C ASP A 5 2.99 4.31 9.16
N ILE A 6 3.71 4.19 8.05
CA ILE A 6 3.21 3.60 6.80
C ILE A 6 2.79 2.16 7.03
N GLU A 7 3.64 1.34 7.65
CA GLU A 7 3.34 -0.07 7.89
C GLU A 7 2.09 -0.24 8.77
N LYS A 8 1.94 0.62 9.78
CA LYS A 8 0.75 0.63 10.63
C LYS A 8 -0.51 0.99 9.84
N GLU A 9 -0.45 2.02 9.00
CA GLU A 9 -1.58 2.40 8.14
C GLU A 9 -1.92 1.34 7.10
N VAL A 10 -0.92 0.72 6.46
CA VAL A 10 -1.17 -0.39 5.54
C VAL A 10 -1.85 -1.54 6.28
N ARG A 11 -1.40 -1.91 7.48
CA ARG A 11 -2.06 -2.95 8.29
C ARG A 11 -3.50 -2.55 8.65
N ASP A 12 -3.75 -1.29 8.98
CA ASP A 12 -5.10 -0.78 9.29
C ASP A 12 -6.02 -0.85 8.07
N ILE A 13 -5.52 -0.44 6.90
CA ILE A 13 -6.24 -0.56 5.62
C ILE A 13 -6.55 -2.03 5.34
N PHE A 14 -5.59 -2.93 5.52
CA PHE A 14 -5.80 -4.37 5.31
C PHE A 14 -6.82 -4.97 6.27
N LEU A 15 -6.81 -4.55 7.53
CA LEU A 15 -7.80 -4.98 8.51
C LEU A 15 -9.20 -4.46 8.18
N ARG A 16 -9.34 -3.18 7.80
CA ARG A 16 -10.64 -2.54 7.61
C ARG A 16 -11.27 -2.80 6.23
N ALA A 17 -10.45 -2.87 5.19
CA ALA A 17 -10.89 -3.00 3.80
C ALA A 17 -10.88 -4.45 3.32
N PHE A 18 -9.91 -5.25 3.80
CA PHE A 18 -9.72 -6.63 3.36
C PHE A 18 -9.98 -7.67 4.45
N GLU A 19 -10.34 -7.23 5.68
CA GLU A 19 -10.54 -8.11 6.85
C GLU A 19 -9.31 -9.01 7.14
N VAL A 20 -8.11 -8.56 6.73
CA VAL A 20 -6.86 -9.29 6.90
C VAL A 20 -6.13 -8.78 8.15
N GLU A 21 -6.16 -9.59 9.20
CA GLU A 21 -5.40 -9.32 10.42
C GLU A 21 -3.96 -9.84 10.30
N ASN A 22 -2.98 -8.96 10.57
CA ASN A 22 -1.53 -9.26 10.51
C ASN A 22 -1.07 -9.95 9.21
N PRO A 23 -1.18 -9.25 8.06
CA PRO A 23 -0.67 -9.80 6.81
C PRO A 23 0.85 -10.03 6.87
N GLU A 24 1.32 -11.19 6.39
CA GLU A 24 2.74 -11.50 6.31
C GLU A 24 3.46 -10.60 5.28
N MET A 25 4.71 -10.22 5.57
CA MET A 25 5.42 -9.21 4.77
C MET A 25 5.88 -9.73 3.41
N ASP A 26 6.26 -11.00 3.35
CA ASP A 26 6.94 -11.64 2.21
C ASP A 26 6.02 -12.60 1.43
N VAL A 27 4.74 -12.73 1.83
CA VAL A 27 3.78 -13.61 1.14
C VAL A 27 3.16 -12.92 -0.07
N ASN A 28 2.81 -13.73 -1.06
CA ASN A 28 2.05 -13.28 -2.22
C ASN A 28 0.60 -13.00 -1.81
N LEU A 29 0.21 -11.72 -1.78
CA LEU A 29 -1.12 -11.28 -1.35
C LEU A 29 -2.25 -11.94 -2.14
N ARG A 30 -2.04 -12.17 -3.43
CA ARG A 30 -3.01 -12.82 -4.29
C ARG A 30 -3.25 -14.28 -3.92
N GLU A 31 -2.21 -14.98 -3.50
CA GLU A 31 -2.30 -16.40 -3.14
C GLU A 31 -2.66 -16.60 -1.67
N ALA A 32 -2.15 -15.76 -0.78
CA ALA A 32 -2.36 -15.84 0.66
C ALA A 32 -3.72 -15.26 1.10
N TYR A 33 -4.13 -14.14 0.49
CA TYR A 33 -5.32 -13.38 0.91
C TYR A 33 -6.36 -13.24 -0.20
N GLY A 34 -6.14 -13.81 -1.39
CA GLY A 34 -7.07 -13.69 -2.51
C GLY A 34 -7.12 -12.30 -3.14
N PHE A 35 -6.05 -11.50 -2.96
CA PHE A 35 -6.00 -10.12 -3.43
C PHE A 35 -6.15 -10.02 -4.96
N ASP A 36 -7.24 -9.44 -5.42
CA ASP A 36 -7.62 -9.32 -6.82
C ASP A 36 -7.46 -7.88 -7.35
N SER A 37 -7.76 -7.67 -8.63
CA SER A 37 -7.65 -6.35 -9.27
C SER A 37 -8.54 -5.29 -8.63
N ILE A 38 -9.65 -5.69 -8.00
CA ILE A 38 -10.55 -4.78 -7.28
C ILE A 38 -9.88 -4.31 -5.99
N ASP A 39 -9.29 -5.23 -5.23
CA ASP A 39 -8.57 -4.92 -4.00
C ASP A 39 -7.38 -3.99 -4.25
N ALA A 40 -6.70 -4.18 -5.38
CA ALA A 40 -5.64 -3.28 -5.81
C ALA A 40 -6.16 -1.84 -6.05
N ILE A 41 -7.35 -1.69 -6.63
CA ILE A 41 -7.94 -0.36 -6.86
C ILE A 41 -8.34 0.29 -5.52
N GLU A 42 -9.00 -0.46 -4.62
CA GLU A 42 -9.37 0.01 -3.28
C GLU A 42 -8.14 0.45 -2.48
N LEU A 43 -7.07 -0.37 -2.48
CA LEU A 43 -5.81 -0.03 -1.82
C LEU A 43 -5.21 1.26 -2.40
N LEU A 44 -5.25 1.45 -3.72
CA LEU A 44 -4.75 2.67 -4.35
C LEU A 44 -5.54 3.91 -3.91
N LEU A 45 -6.87 3.81 -3.79
CA LEU A 45 -7.71 4.90 -3.29
C LEU A 45 -7.37 5.26 -1.84
N GLU A 46 -7.12 4.26 -0.99
CA GLU A 46 -6.74 4.50 0.41
C GLU A 46 -5.35 5.14 0.50
N ILE A 47 -4.40 4.73 -0.35
CA ILE A 47 -3.08 5.36 -0.48
C ILE A 47 -3.21 6.82 -0.95
N GLU A 48 -4.06 7.11 -1.92
CA GLU A 48 -4.33 8.48 -2.40
C GLU A 48 -4.87 9.37 -1.27
N LYS A 49 -5.80 8.85 -0.46
CA LYS A 49 -6.32 9.55 0.73
C LYS A 49 -5.24 9.77 1.78
N PHE A 50 -4.44 8.74 2.07
CA PHE A 50 -3.37 8.80 3.05
C PHE A 50 -2.29 9.83 2.68
N LEU A 51 -1.92 9.87 1.40
CA LEU A 51 -0.96 10.85 0.86
C LEU A 51 -1.58 12.21 0.57
N GLY A 52 -2.90 12.35 0.71
CA GLY A 52 -3.66 13.57 0.39
C GLY A 52 -3.50 14.02 -1.07
N SER A 53 -3.22 13.10 -1.98
CA SER A 53 -2.91 13.42 -3.37
C SER A 53 -3.10 12.23 -4.30
N GLU A 54 -3.61 12.52 -5.50
CA GLU A 54 -3.86 11.51 -6.52
C GLU A 54 -2.57 10.86 -7.03
N LEU A 55 -2.65 9.57 -7.35
CA LEU A 55 -1.58 8.81 -7.96
C LEU A 55 -1.59 9.03 -9.47
N THR A 56 -0.40 9.26 -10.02
CA THR A 56 -0.20 9.36 -11.45
C THR A 56 -0.36 8.01 -12.13
N GLN A 57 -0.54 8.01 -13.45
CA GLN A 57 -0.72 6.77 -14.23
C GLN A 57 0.49 5.82 -14.13
N ASP A 58 1.71 6.36 -14.02
CA ASP A 58 2.94 5.58 -13.81
C ASP A 58 2.95 4.91 -12.43
N GLU A 59 2.54 5.65 -11.41
CA GLU A 59 2.42 5.17 -10.04
C GLU A 59 1.36 4.05 -9.97
N LYS A 60 0.20 4.24 -10.59
CA LYS A 60 -0.85 3.20 -10.67
C LYS A 60 -0.32 1.93 -11.36
N LYS A 61 0.44 2.06 -12.45
CA LYS A 61 1.09 0.91 -13.10
C LYS A 61 2.05 0.16 -12.18
N LYS A 62 2.89 0.87 -11.41
CA LYS A 62 3.80 0.24 -10.45
C LYS A 62 3.04 -0.52 -9.37
N ALA A 63 1.92 0.03 -8.91
CA ALA A 63 1.07 -0.66 -7.94
C ALA A 63 0.50 -1.98 -8.46
N MET A 64 0.22 -2.09 -9.77
CA MET A 64 -0.23 -3.35 -10.38
C MET A 64 0.82 -4.46 -10.37
N ASP A 65 2.10 -4.12 -10.23
CA ASP A 65 3.19 -5.10 -10.15
C ASP A 65 3.42 -5.60 -8.71
N ILE A 66 2.82 -4.94 -7.72
CA ILE A 66 3.00 -5.27 -6.31
C ILE A 66 2.34 -6.60 -5.98
N ARG A 67 3.13 -7.50 -5.39
CA ARG A 67 2.69 -8.86 -5.00
C ARG A 67 2.68 -9.09 -3.49
N THR A 68 3.41 -8.28 -2.73
CA THR A 68 3.73 -8.54 -1.31
C THR A 68 3.56 -7.28 -0.49
N MET A 69 3.19 -7.41 0.79
CA MET A 69 3.09 -6.30 1.74
C MET A 69 4.34 -5.42 1.78
N LYS A 70 5.53 -6.03 1.78
CA LYS A 70 6.80 -5.28 1.80
C LYS A 70 6.92 -4.30 0.63
N GLN A 71 6.47 -4.71 -0.56
CA GLN A 71 6.46 -3.88 -1.76
C GLN A 71 5.42 -2.77 -1.66
N ILE A 72 4.25 -3.00 -1.03
CA ILE A 72 3.26 -1.94 -0.76
C ILE A 72 3.88 -0.86 0.13
N ILE A 73 4.52 -1.26 1.22
CA ILE A 73 5.14 -0.34 2.17
C ILE A 73 6.26 0.47 1.49
N ASP A 74 7.14 -0.21 0.75
CA ASP A 74 8.23 0.43 0.00
C ASP A 74 7.70 1.42 -1.05
N TYR A 75 6.62 1.04 -1.73
CA TYR A 75 5.94 1.89 -2.69
C TYR A 75 5.33 3.14 -2.06
N ILE A 76 4.60 3.02 -0.94
CA ILE A 76 4.04 4.17 -0.22
C ILE A 76 5.17 5.05 0.34
N GLU A 77 6.26 4.46 0.83
CA GLU A 77 7.43 5.20 1.31
C GLU A 77 8.08 6.01 0.18
N MET A 78 8.27 5.40 -1.00
CA MET A 78 8.76 6.08 -2.20
C MET A 78 7.86 7.26 -2.58
N LEU A 79 6.54 7.04 -2.55
CA LEU A 79 5.54 8.06 -2.87
C LEU A 79 5.53 9.21 -1.86
N ALA A 80 5.59 8.89 -0.57
CA ALA A 80 5.66 9.87 0.51
C ALA A 80 6.95 10.69 0.41
N ARG A 81 8.08 10.04 0.11
CA ARG A 81 9.37 10.71 -0.09
C ARG A 81 9.35 11.64 -1.30
N LYS A 82 8.78 11.17 -2.42
CA LYS A 82 8.60 11.97 -3.65
C LYS A 82 7.72 13.20 -3.42
N ARG A 83 6.77 13.12 -2.49
CA ARG A 83 5.89 14.22 -2.06
C ARG A 83 6.49 15.07 -0.93
N GLY A 84 7.66 14.73 -0.39
CA GLY A 84 8.29 15.43 0.73
C GLY A 84 7.62 15.20 2.10
N LEU A 85 6.82 14.14 2.23
CA LEU A 85 6.08 13.79 3.45
C LEU A 85 6.85 12.82 4.36
N ALA A 86 7.82 12.08 3.81
CA ALA A 86 8.69 11.19 4.57
C ALA A 86 9.77 11.99 5.33
N VAL A 87 9.94 11.72 6.63
CA VAL A 87 11.04 12.26 7.45
C VAL A 87 11.91 11.10 7.89
N GLU A 88 13.22 11.24 7.66
CA GLU A 88 14.26 10.25 8.00
C GLU A 88 14.39 10.02 9.50
#